data_AF-A0A2D5K298-F1
#
_entry.id   AF-A0A2D5K298-F1
#
_cell.length_a   1.000
_cell.length_b   1.000
_cell.length_c   1.000
_cell.angle_alpha   90.00
_cell.angle_beta   90.00
_cell.angle_gamma   90.00
#
_symmetry.space_group_name_H-M   'P 1'
#
loop_
_entity.id
_entity.type
_entity.pdbx_description
1 polymer ?
#
loop_
_entity_poly.entity_id
_entity_poly.type
_entity_poly.pdbx_seq_one_letter_code
_entity_poly.pdbx_strand_id
1 'polypeptide(L)'
;AEVEIGNLFCIVDVIGAGQVHAFFKAKLISDFSPGEESLDTKLYKIDEIPWDEMAFESGVFALKMLLQDKGRDNGIHYHKIDRRKRS
;
A
#
# COMPACT_ATOMS: atom_id res chain seq x y z
N ALA A 1 -3.83 5.65 16.43
CA ALA A 1 -2.43 6.02 16.14
C ALA A 1 -2.41 7.36 15.42
N GLU A 2 -1.44 8.21 15.75
CA GLU A 2 -1.20 9.48 15.05
C GLU A 2 -0.12 9.28 13.98
N VAL A 3 -0.37 9.82 12.78
CA VAL A 3 0.55 9.74 11.64
C VAL A 3 0.72 11.11 11.00
N GLU A 4 1.95 11.40 10.56
CA GLU A 4 2.25 12.53 9.71
C GLU A 4 2.16 12.06 8.25
N ILE A 5 1.19 12.59 7.50
CA ILE A 5 0.98 12.24 6.09
C ILE A 5 2.01 12.98 5.24
N GLY A 6 2.76 12.24 4.45
CA GLY A 6 3.70 12.75 3.48
C GLY A 6 3.13 12.74 2.05
N ASN A 7 4.03 12.61 1.08
CA ASN A 7 3.67 12.74 -0.33
C ASN A 7 2.81 11.58 -0.83
N LEU A 8 1.92 11.90 -1.78
CA LEU A 8 1.28 10.91 -2.64
C LEU A 8 2.37 10.09 -3.33
N PHE A 9 2.27 8.77 -3.21
CA PHE A 9 3.33 7.85 -3.63
C PHE A 9 2.88 6.98 -4.80
N CYS A 10 1.64 6.48 -4.76
CA CYS A 10 1.16 5.56 -5.77
C CYS A 10 -0.33 5.76 -6.05
N ILE A 11 -0.70 5.66 -7.33
CA ILE A 11 -2.09 5.61 -7.80
C ILE A 11 -2.27 4.29 -8.55
N VAL A 12 -3.27 3.50 -8.14
CA VAL A 12 -3.64 2.25 -8.80
C VAL A 12 -5.09 2.29 -9.26
N ASP A 13 -5.31 2.21 -10.57
CA ASP A 13 -6.64 2.09 -11.18
C ASP A 13 -7.10 0.63 -11.18
N VAL A 14 -8.09 0.30 -10.35
CA VAL A 14 -8.67 -1.04 -10.20
C VAL A 14 -9.98 -1.11 -10.99
N ILE A 15 -9.85 -1.29 -12.30
CA ILE A 15 -10.98 -1.15 -13.24
C ILE A 15 -12.11 -2.13 -12.93
N GLY A 16 -11.76 -3.38 -12.57
CA GLY A 16 -12.76 -4.42 -12.30
C GLY A 16 -13.68 -4.07 -11.13
N ALA A 17 -13.20 -3.23 -10.21
CA ALA A 17 -13.98 -2.70 -9.08
C ALA A 17 -14.54 -1.30 -9.34
N GLY A 18 -14.14 -0.63 -10.43
CA GLY A 18 -14.48 0.77 -10.71
C GLY A 18 -13.89 1.76 -9.70
N GLN A 19 -12.70 1.47 -9.15
CA GLN A 19 -12.10 2.21 -8.04
C GLN A 19 -10.68 2.67 -8.36
N VAL A 20 -10.27 3.80 -7.77
CA VAL A 20 -8.88 4.29 -7.81
C VAL A 20 -8.31 4.29 -6.39
N HIS A 21 -7.24 3.55 -6.18
CA HIS A 21 -6.55 3.47 -4.90
C HIS A 21 -5.38 4.46 -4.89
N ALA A 22 -5.36 5.40 -3.93
CA ALA A 22 -4.27 6.34 -3.73
C ALA A 22 -3.53 6.00 -2.43
N PHE A 23 -2.21 5.83 -2.51
CA PHE A 23 -1.35 5.51 -1.37
C PHE A 23 -0.40 6.67 -1.09
N PHE A 24 -0.32 7.06 0.17
CA PHE A 24 0.58 8.10 0.67
C PHE A 24 1.67 7.48 1.52
N LYS A 25 2.89 8.03 1.45
CA LYS A 25 3.89 7.76 2.48
C LYS A 25 3.46 8.47 3.75
N ALA A 26 3.64 7.83 4.90
CA ALA A 26 3.35 8.44 6.18
C ALA A 26 4.39 8.01 7.21
N LYS A 27 4.57 8.86 8.23
CA LYS A 27 5.41 8.56 9.39
C LYS A 27 4.51 8.33 10.60
N LEU A 28 4.68 7.19 11.26
CA LEU A 28 4.03 6.90 12.53
C LEU A 28 4.67 7.75 13.64
N ILE A 29 3.85 8.51 14.38
CA ILE A 29 4.32 9.47 15.40
C ILE A 29 4.07 8.95 16.82
N SER A 30 2.98 8.19 17.01
CA SER A 30 2.58 7.66 18.31
C SER A 30 2.55 6.13 18.32
N ASP A 31 2.29 5.57 19.50
CA ASP A 31 1.89 4.17 19.62
C ASP A 31 0.63 3.86 18.80
N PHE A 32 0.50 2.58 18.43
CA PHE A 32 -0.60 2.08 17.62
C PHE A 32 -1.25 0.85 18.28
N SER A 33 -2.53 0.69 17.96
CA SER A 33 -3.36 -0.45 18.37
C SER A 33 -4.37 -0.74 17.26
N PRO A 34 -4.96 -1.95 17.23
CA PRO A 34 -6.06 -2.25 16.30
C PRO A 34 -7.23 -1.28 16.50
N GLY A 35 -7.82 -0.84 15.39
CA GLY A 35 -9.05 -0.04 15.38
C GLY A 35 -10.31 -0.93 15.28
N GLU A 36 -11.49 -0.33 15.26
CA GLU A 36 -12.77 -1.05 15.23
C GLU A 36 -12.93 -1.97 14.01
N GLU A 37 -12.31 -1.62 12.89
CA GLU A 37 -12.36 -2.38 11.63
C GLU A 37 -11.21 -3.39 11.50
N SER A 38 -10.32 -3.51 12.48
CA SER A 38 -9.11 -4.34 12.40
C SER A 38 -9.06 -5.34 13.55
N LEU A 39 -8.86 -6.62 13.22
CA LEU A 39 -8.68 -7.68 14.23
C LEU A 39 -7.31 -7.60 14.91
N ASP A 40 -6.28 -7.21 14.16
CA ASP A 40 -4.91 -7.06 14.65
C ASP A 40 -4.14 -6.03 13.80
N THR A 41 -3.07 -5.46 14.36
CA THR A 41 -2.17 -4.52 13.69
C THR A 41 -0.74 -4.77 14.15
N LYS A 42 0.21 -4.82 13.20
CA LYS A 42 1.62 -5.05 13.47
C LYS A 42 2.51 -4.27 12.50
N LEU A 43 3.70 -3.88 12.96
CA LEU A 43 4.78 -3.39 12.11
C LEU A 43 5.63 -4.56 11.60
N TYR A 44 5.93 -4.56 10.31
CA TYR A 44 6.73 -5.59 9.66
C TYR A 44 8.08 -5.03 9.23
N LYS A 45 9.13 -5.83 9.36
CA LYS A 45 10.35 -5.61 8.59
C LYS A 45 10.10 -5.93 7.12
N ILE A 46 10.96 -5.42 6.25
CA ILE A 46 10.84 -5.57 4.79
C ILE A 46 10.78 -7.05 4.36
N ASP A 47 11.56 -7.90 5.02
CA ASP A 47 11.66 -9.35 4.76
C ASP A 47 10.56 -10.18 5.44
N GLU A 48 9.75 -9.56 6.30
CA GLU A 48 8.66 -10.20 7.04
C GLU A 48 7.28 -9.85 6.46
N ILE A 49 7.21 -9.08 5.37
CA ILE A 49 5.94 -8.69 4.75
C ILE A 49 5.18 -9.94 4.27
N PRO A 50 3.92 -10.16 4.73
CA PRO A 50 3.16 -11.37 4.41
C PRO A 50 2.47 -11.24 3.04
N TRP A 51 3.25 -11.31 1.95
CA TRP A 51 2.78 -11.04 0.59
C TRP A 51 1.58 -11.88 0.15
N ASP A 52 1.56 -13.16 0.52
CA ASP A 52 0.52 -14.11 0.11
C ASP A 52 -0.80 -13.93 0.89
N GLU A 53 -0.75 -13.24 2.03
CA GLU A 53 -1.93 -12.96 2.88
C GLU A 53 -2.56 -11.59 2.59
N MET A 54 -1.91 -10.77 1.76
CA MET A 54 -2.43 -9.44 1.41
C MET A 54 -3.71 -9.53 0.59
N ALA A 55 -4.78 -8.87 1.06
CA ALA A 55 -6.09 -8.91 0.43
C ALA A 55 -6.16 -8.26 -0.97
N PHE A 56 -5.28 -7.28 -1.26
CA PHE A 56 -5.37 -6.48 -2.49
C PHE A 56 -4.04 -6.38 -3.24
N GLU A 57 -4.08 -6.66 -4.55
CA GLU A 57 -2.95 -6.52 -5.47
C GLU A 57 -2.44 -5.06 -5.56
N SER A 58 -3.30 -4.06 -5.37
CA SER A 58 -2.90 -2.65 -5.39
C SER A 58 -1.96 -2.30 -4.24
N GLY A 59 -2.21 -2.85 -3.04
CA GLY A 59 -1.30 -2.71 -1.89
C GLY A 59 0.03 -3.42 -2.11
N VAL A 60 -0.01 -4.61 -2.72
CA VAL A 60 1.21 -5.35 -3.11
C VAL A 60 2.05 -4.55 -4.09
N PHE A 61 1.44 -3.94 -5.11
CA PHE A 61 2.13 -3.09 -6.07
C PHE A 61 2.81 -1.90 -5.38
N ALA A 62 2.06 -1.17 -4.54
CA ALA A 62 2.59 -0.01 -3.83
C ALA A 62 3.81 -0.38 -2.97
N LEU A 63 3.73 -1.46 -2.18
CA LEU A 63 4.86 -1.91 -1.36
C LEU A 63 6.06 -2.35 -2.20
N LYS A 64 5.85 -3.07 -3.32
CA LYS A 64 6.95 -3.45 -4.22
C LYS A 64 7.67 -2.22 -4.78
N MET A 65 6.94 -1.18 -5.18
CA MET A 65 7.56 0.06 -5.65
C MET A 65 8.33 0.76 -4.54
N LEU A 66 7.79 0.78 -3.31
CA LEU A 66 8.48 1.35 -2.15
C LEU A 66 9.84 0.67 -1.92
N LEU A 67 9.90 -0.65 -2.06
CA LEU A 67 11.14 -1.42 -1.92
C LEU A 67 12.11 -1.20 -3.09
N GLN A 68 11.60 -1.04 -4.32
CA GLN A 68 12.43 -0.76 -5.50
C GLN A 68 13.07 0.62 -5.45
N ASP A 69 12.35 1.62 -4.92
CA ASP A 69 12.84 2.99 -4.79
C ASP A 69 14.00 3.10 -3.78
N LYS A 70 14.11 2.15 -2.84
CA LYS A 70 15.19 2.10 -1.83
C LYS A 70 15.36 3.43 -1.10
N GLY A 71 14.25 4.08 -0.77
CA GLY A 71 14.20 5.36 -0.07
C GLY A 71 14.47 6.60 -0.94
N ARG A 72 14.67 6.44 -2.25
CA ARG A 72 14.76 7.57 -3.20
C ARG A 72 13.36 8.06 -3.56
N ASP A 73 13.27 9.32 -3.99
CA ASP A 73 12.05 9.84 -4.58
C ASP A 73 12.11 9.68 -6.10
N ASN A 74 11.35 8.73 -6.63
CA ASN A 74 11.22 8.48 -8.07
C ASN A 74 9.91 9.04 -8.64
N GLY A 75 9.21 9.90 -7.88
CA GLY A 75 7.91 10.44 -8.25
C GLY A 75 6.75 9.48 -7.94
N ILE A 76 5.61 9.72 -8.59
CA ILE A 76 4.38 8.96 -8.36
C ILE A 76 4.37 7.71 -9.24
N HIS A 77 4.16 6.55 -8.63
CA HIS A 77 3.98 5.29 -9.35
C HIS A 77 2.54 5.09 -9.79
N TYR A 78 2.33 4.80 -11.06
CA TYR A 78 1.01 4.52 -11.62
C TYR A 78 0.89 3.07 -12.08
N HIS A 79 -0.22 2.41 -11.74
CA HIS A 79 -0.53 1.08 -12.23
C HIS A 79 -2.02 0.90 -12.52
N LYS A 80 -2.33 -0.07 -13.38
CA LYS A 80 -3.68 -0.40 -13.80
C LYS A 80 -3.90 -1.90 -13.65
N ILE A 81 -4.88 -2.26 -12.82
CA ILE A 81 -5.28 -3.64 -12.55
C ILE A 81 -6.55 -3.93 -13.33
N ASP A 82 -6.41 -4.68 -14.42
CA ASP A 82 -7.53 -5.17 -15.22
C ASP A 82 -7.66 -6.69 -15.09
N ARG A 83 -8.54 -7.13 -14.19
CA ARG A 83 -8.85 -8.56 -14.01
C ARG A 83 -9.79 -9.14 -15.08
N ARG A 84 -10.19 -8.37 -16.11
CA ARG A 84 -11.05 -8.88 -17.21
C ARG A 84 -10.32 -9.84 -18.17
N LYS A 85 -9.02 -10.10 -17.97
CA LYS A 85 -8.25 -11.12 -18.70
C LYS A 85 -7.68 -12.18 -17.75
N ARG A 86 -8.55 -13.05 -17.24
CA ARG A 86 -8.19 -14.46 -16.95
C ARG A 86 -9.19 -15.32 -17.71
N SER A 87 -8.91 -15.53 -18.99
CA SER A 87 -9.50 -16.59 -19.83
C SER A 87 -8.35 -17.40 -20.40
#